data_AF-A0AAU9TJE4-F1
#
_entry.id   AF-A0AAU9TJE4-F1
#
_cell.length_a   1.000
_cell.length_b   1.000
_cell.length_c   1.000
_cell.angle_alpha   90.00
_cell.angle_beta   90.00
_cell.angle_gamma   90.00
#
_symmetry.space_group_name_H-M   'P 1'
#
loop_
_entity.id
_entity.type
_entity.pdbx_description
1 polymer ?
#
loop_
_entity_poly.entity_id
_entity_poly.type
_entity_poly.pdbx_seq_one_letter_code
_entity_poly.pdbx_strand_id
1 'polypeptide(L)'
;MSFSRARTPQHHPYLIEGEPLKRVTDVRDLGVRFTTDLNFREHITGICKKAYRNLGFVLRQSHDFTNIKALRVLYEAWVKSHLEYNSVIWAPSEIKYKKMVKLIHNKFIRFLYFKLYGVYPDYPLLYPTLFVLEERRRRPPLLALPYARTNLLRNTPLTRALRALNAVANQIDLFSCTLNEFTKVVSTIVSYDPDWV
;
A
#
# COMPACT_ATOMS: atom_id res chain seq x y z
N MET A 1 -22.86 1.43 -13.62
CA MET A 1 -21.82 0.38 -13.61
C MET A 1 -22.26 -0.71 -12.63
N SER A 2 -21.88 -1.99 -12.82
CA SER A 2 -22.07 -3.02 -11.78
C SER A 2 -20.79 -3.84 -11.64
N PHE A 3 -20.46 -4.18 -10.41
CA PHE A 3 -19.34 -5.06 -10.08
C PHE A 3 -19.91 -6.44 -9.75
N SER A 4 -19.39 -7.49 -10.37
CA SER A 4 -19.84 -8.86 -10.12
C SER A 4 -18.72 -9.86 -10.36
N ARG A 5 -18.73 -10.94 -9.60
CA ARG A 5 -17.89 -12.13 -9.83
C ARG A 5 -18.63 -13.21 -10.63
N ALA A 6 -19.90 -12.99 -10.96
CA ALA A 6 -20.71 -13.94 -11.73
C ALA A 6 -20.25 -14.00 -13.19
N ARG A 7 -20.22 -15.21 -13.76
CA ARG A 7 -19.84 -15.43 -15.17
C ARG A 7 -20.81 -14.75 -16.15
N THR A 8 -22.07 -14.66 -15.77
CA THR A 8 -23.15 -13.99 -16.52
C THR A 8 -23.75 -12.89 -15.64
N PRO A 9 -23.20 -11.67 -15.67
CA PRO A 9 -23.73 -10.58 -14.87
C PRO A 9 -25.10 -10.15 -15.42
N GLN A 10 -26.10 -10.08 -14.55
CA GLN A 10 -27.41 -9.55 -14.93
C GLN A 10 -27.32 -8.03 -15.12
N HIS A 11 -27.90 -7.53 -16.21
CA HIS A 11 -27.94 -6.12 -16.54
C HIS A 11 -29.36 -5.61 -16.45
N HIS A 12 -29.60 -4.71 -15.51
CA HIS A 12 -30.85 -3.99 -15.40
C HIS A 12 -30.70 -2.60 -16.06
N PRO A 13 -31.60 -2.22 -17.00
CA PRO A 13 -31.62 -0.87 -17.55
C PRO A 13 -32.19 0.09 -16.50
N TYR A 14 -31.37 1.04 -16.05
CA TYR A 14 -31.83 2.10 -15.15
C TYR A 14 -32.30 3.30 -15.99
N LEU A 15 -33.46 3.87 -15.66
CA LEU A 15 -34.03 5.03 -16.33
C LEU A 15 -34.01 6.23 -15.39
N ILE A 16 -33.65 7.41 -15.89
CA ILE A 16 -33.85 8.70 -15.21
C ILE A 16 -34.78 9.52 -16.09
N GLU A 17 -35.91 9.98 -15.53
CA GLU A 17 -36.92 10.78 -16.26
C GLU A 17 -37.42 10.11 -17.57
N GLY A 18 -37.41 8.78 -17.62
CA GLY A 18 -37.80 8.01 -18.81
C GLY A 18 -36.67 7.73 -19.80
N GLU A 19 -35.49 8.32 -19.61
CA GLU A 19 -34.32 8.11 -20.46
C GLU A 19 -33.38 7.03 -19.90
N PRO A 20 -32.95 6.04 -20.70
CA PRO A 20 -32.07 4.97 -20.23
C PRO A 20 -30.65 5.49 -19.98
N LEU A 21 -30.14 5.22 -18.78
CA LEU A 21 -28.78 5.58 -18.40
C LEU A 21 -27.73 4.77 -19.17
N LYS A 22 -26.78 5.48 -19.77
CA LYS A 22 -25.62 4.86 -20.40
C LYS A 22 -24.79 4.11 -19.39
N ARG A 23 -24.63 2.80 -19.61
CA ARG A 23 -23.76 1.95 -18.82
C ARG A 23 -22.29 2.24 -19.17
N VAL A 24 -21.47 2.41 -18.14
CA VAL A 24 -20.02 2.60 -18.25
C VAL A 24 -19.26 1.42 -17.67
N THR A 25 -18.11 1.09 -18.27
CA THR A 25 -17.21 -0.01 -17.90
C THR A 25 -16.03 0.44 -17.06
N ASP A 26 -15.77 1.74 -17.02
CA ASP A 26 -14.73 2.37 -16.22
C ASP A 26 -15.30 3.62 -15.54
N VAL A 27 -14.99 3.80 -14.26
CA VAL A 27 -15.40 4.98 -13.49
C VAL A 27 -14.23 5.44 -12.64
N ARG A 28 -14.09 6.76 -12.50
CA ARG A 28 -13.14 7.36 -11.58
C ARG A 28 -13.88 7.92 -10.39
N ASP A 29 -13.53 7.45 -9.20
CA ASP A 29 -14.07 7.94 -7.94
C ASP A 29 -12.94 8.24 -6.95
N LEU A 30 -13.00 9.44 -6.33
CA LEU A 30 -11.95 9.98 -5.45
C LEU A 30 -10.52 9.84 -6.00
N GLY A 31 -10.35 9.89 -7.32
CA GLY A 31 -9.05 9.72 -8.00
C GLY A 31 -8.60 8.27 -8.21
N VAL A 32 -9.38 7.28 -7.75
CA VAL A 32 -9.18 5.85 -8.01
C VAL A 32 -10.00 5.43 -9.23
N ARG A 33 -9.41 4.59 -10.08
CA ARG A 33 -10.06 4.11 -11.30
C ARG A 33 -10.57 2.69 -11.08
N PHE A 34 -11.87 2.50 -11.22
CA PHE A 34 -12.55 1.23 -11.02
C PHE A 34 -13.03 0.67 -12.36
N THR A 35 -12.72 -0.60 -12.59
CA THR A 35 -13.16 -1.38 -13.75
C THR A 35 -14.25 -2.36 -13.33
N THR A 36 -15.06 -2.85 -14.27
CA THR A 36 -16.13 -3.84 -13.99
C THR A 36 -15.65 -5.07 -13.23
N ASP A 37 -14.41 -5.49 -13.50
CA ASP A 37 -13.78 -6.67 -12.91
C ASP A 37 -13.20 -6.39 -11.51
N LEU A 38 -13.33 -5.15 -11.02
CA LEU A 38 -12.72 -4.64 -9.79
C LEU A 38 -11.20 -4.84 -9.75
N ASN A 39 -10.56 -4.90 -10.92
CA ASN A 39 -9.13 -5.05 -11.06
C ASN A 39 -8.46 -3.68 -11.16
N PHE A 40 -7.54 -3.37 -10.25
CA PHE A 40 -6.83 -2.09 -10.20
C PHE A 40 -5.60 -2.01 -11.13
N ARG A 41 -5.46 -2.92 -12.09
CA ARG A 41 -4.28 -3.03 -12.97
C ARG A 41 -4.00 -1.74 -13.75
N GLU A 42 -5.03 -1.21 -14.39
CA GLU A 42 -4.93 0.04 -15.15
C GLU A 42 -4.67 1.25 -14.25
N HIS A 43 -5.25 1.23 -13.05
CA HIS A 43 -5.02 2.27 -12.06
C HIS A 43 -3.57 2.29 -11.58
N ILE A 44 -3.03 1.12 -11.16
CA ILE A 44 -1.66 0.98 -10.67
C ILE A 44 -0.65 1.36 -11.74
N THR A 45 -0.85 0.90 -12.98
CA THR A 45 0.04 1.26 -14.10
C THR A 45 0.00 2.76 -14.39
N GLY A 46 -1.17 3.40 -14.33
CA GLY A 46 -1.31 4.85 -14.45
C GLY A 46 -0.59 5.62 -13.33
N ILE A 47 -0.75 5.19 -12.07
CA ILE A 47 -0.03 5.78 -10.93
C ILE A 47 1.48 5.63 -11.11
N CYS A 48 1.95 4.42 -11.45
CA CYS A 48 3.38 4.17 -11.64
C CYS A 48 3.96 5.07 -12.75
N LYS A 49 3.26 5.21 -13.88
CA LYS A 49 3.68 6.12 -14.97
C LYS A 49 3.77 7.57 -14.49
N LYS A 50 2.75 8.04 -13.76
CA LYS A 50 2.74 9.40 -13.18
C LYS A 50 3.90 9.59 -12.19
N ALA A 51 4.12 8.62 -11.32
CA ALA A 51 5.20 8.64 -10.33
C ALA A 51 6.59 8.63 -10.98
N TYR A 52 6.81 7.85 -12.05
CA TYR A 52 8.08 7.90 -12.81
C TYR A 52 8.32 9.25 -13.47
N ARG A 53 7.27 9.89 -14.03
CA ARG A 53 7.38 11.24 -14.60
C ARG A 53 7.76 12.26 -13.53
N ASN A 54 7.09 12.23 -12.39
CA ASN A 54 7.39 13.09 -11.26
C ASN A 54 8.83 12.84 -10.76
N LEU A 55 9.22 11.58 -10.59
CA LEU A 55 10.57 11.20 -10.20
C LEU A 55 11.61 11.73 -11.20
N GLY A 56 11.37 11.60 -12.51
CA GLY A 56 12.26 12.15 -13.52
C GLY A 56 12.44 13.65 -13.41
N PHE A 57 11.38 14.39 -13.09
CA PHE A 57 11.50 15.83 -12.80
C PHE A 57 12.26 16.09 -11.50
N VAL A 58 11.96 15.37 -10.41
CA VAL A 58 12.70 15.48 -9.15
C VAL A 58 14.20 15.34 -9.41
N LEU A 59 14.61 14.25 -10.06
CA LEU A 59 16.01 13.94 -10.31
C LEU A 59 16.73 15.00 -11.15
N ARG A 60 16.04 15.60 -12.13
CA ARG A 60 16.61 16.67 -12.96
C ARG A 60 16.74 17.99 -12.21
N GLN A 61 15.71 18.39 -11.47
CA GLN A 61 15.69 19.66 -10.76
C GLN A 61 16.56 19.64 -9.51
N SER A 62 16.71 18.47 -8.91
CA SER A 62 17.48 18.30 -7.68
C SER A 62 18.92 17.88 -7.94
N HIS A 63 19.43 18.09 -9.16
CA HIS A 63 20.80 17.73 -9.51
C HIS A 63 21.81 18.51 -8.66
N ASP A 64 21.61 19.80 -8.46
CA ASP A 64 22.57 20.66 -7.75
C ASP A 64 22.36 20.67 -6.23
N PHE A 65 21.37 19.92 -5.74
CA PHE A 65 21.05 19.89 -4.32
C PHE A 65 22.11 19.08 -3.57
N THR A 66 22.74 19.72 -2.59
CA THR A 66 23.71 19.08 -1.67
C THR A 66 23.03 18.51 -0.41
N ASN A 67 21.88 19.07 -0.03
CA ASN A 67 21.16 18.63 1.17
C ASN A 67 20.29 17.38 0.91
N ILE A 68 20.74 16.25 1.44
CA ILE A 68 20.07 14.94 1.37
C ILE A 68 18.69 14.94 2.03
N LYS A 69 18.50 15.69 3.13
CA LYS A 69 17.20 15.78 3.81
C LYS A 69 16.18 16.48 2.90
N ALA A 70 16.60 17.54 2.20
CA ALA A 70 15.75 18.24 1.25
C ALA A 70 15.34 17.34 0.07
N LEU A 71 16.28 16.54 -0.47
CA LEU A 71 16.00 15.54 -1.51
C LEU A 71 14.94 14.52 -1.06
N ARG A 72 15.09 14.02 0.17
CA ARG A 72 14.13 13.08 0.76
C ARG A 72 12.75 13.70 0.89
N VAL A 73 12.64 14.93 1.42
CA VAL A 73 11.35 15.62 1.57
C VAL A 73 10.69 15.84 0.21
N LEU A 74 11.45 16.24 -0.80
CA LEU A 74 10.94 16.50 -2.14
C LEU A 74 10.42 15.22 -2.80
N TYR A 75 11.13 14.11 -2.62
CA TYR A 75 10.65 12.78 -3.03
C TYR A 75 9.38 12.36 -2.29
N GLU A 76 9.36 12.50 -0.96
CA GLU A 76 8.20 12.14 -0.13
C GLU A 76 6.96 12.95 -0.51
N ALA A 77 7.11 14.27 -0.70
CA ALA A 77 6.03 15.19 -1.00
C ALA A 77 5.44 15.00 -2.40
N TRP A 78 6.25 14.61 -3.38
CA TRP A 78 5.84 14.71 -4.80
C TRP A 78 5.73 13.36 -5.52
N VAL A 79 6.53 12.36 -5.12
CA VAL A 79 6.48 11.02 -5.69
C VAL A 79 5.76 10.06 -4.74
N LYS A 80 6.18 9.98 -3.47
CA LYS A 80 5.63 9.04 -2.49
C LYS A 80 4.18 9.34 -2.15
N SER A 81 3.82 10.62 -1.96
CA SER A 81 2.44 11.06 -1.72
C SER A 81 1.44 10.53 -2.77
N HIS A 82 1.83 10.52 -4.04
CA HIS A 82 1.02 10.00 -5.14
C HIS A 82 0.93 8.48 -5.15
N LEU A 83 2.00 7.78 -4.72
CA LEU A 83 2.03 6.33 -4.62
C LEU A 83 1.30 5.81 -3.38
N GLU A 84 1.19 6.60 -2.30
CA GLU A 84 0.50 6.20 -1.07
C GLU A 84 -0.98 6.62 -1.05
N TYR A 85 -1.37 7.55 -1.92
CA TYR A 85 -2.74 8.04 -2.02
C TYR A 85 -3.73 6.89 -2.31
N ASN A 86 -4.73 6.73 -1.45
CA ASN A 86 -5.76 5.69 -1.51
C ASN A 86 -5.22 4.25 -1.65
N SER A 87 -3.96 4.02 -1.24
CA SER A 87 -3.30 2.71 -1.28
C SER A 87 -4.07 1.63 -0.51
N VAL A 88 -4.87 2.00 0.49
CA VAL A 88 -5.77 1.08 1.21
C VAL A 88 -6.74 0.35 0.27
N ILE A 89 -7.16 1.01 -0.81
CA ILE A 89 -8.16 0.47 -1.75
C ILE A 89 -7.48 -0.38 -2.83
N TRP A 90 -6.41 0.12 -3.44
CA TRP A 90 -5.86 -0.47 -4.66
C TRP A 90 -4.58 -1.28 -4.47
N ALA A 91 -4.01 -1.34 -3.25
CA ALA A 91 -2.73 -1.98 -2.98
C ALA A 91 -2.58 -3.32 -3.75
N PRO A 92 -1.54 -3.46 -4.60
CA PRO A 92 -1.44 -4.61 -5.48
C PRO A 92 -1.18 -5.88 -4.70
N SER A 93 -1.98 -6.92 -4.95
CA SER A 93 -1.70 -8.28 -4.49
C SER A 93 -0.66 -8.97 -5.39
N GLU A 94 -0.73 -8.74 -6.71
CA GLU A 94 0.14 -9.40 -7.70
C GLU A 94 1.61 -8.93 -7.60
N ILE A 95 2.53 -9.90 -7.64
CA ILE A 95 4.00 -9.69 -7.53
C ILE A 95 4.51 -8.70 -8.58
N LYS A 96 3.96 -8.75 -9.81
CA LYS A 96 4.33 -7.86 -10.91
C LYS A 96 4.18 -6.39 -10.53
N TYR A 97 3.03 -6.01 -9.98
CA TYR A 97 2.73 -4.62 -9.63
C TYR A 97 3.46 -4.17 -8.36
N LYS A 98 3.63 -5.06 -7.38
CA LYS A 98 4.52 -4.81 -6.22
C LYS A 98 5.95 -4.48 -6.67
N LYS A 99 6.48 -5.25 -7.64
CA LYS A 99 7.80 -5.00 -8.23
C LYS A 99 7.86 -3.66 -8.96
N MET A 100 6.82 -3.27 -9.70
CA MET A 100 6.78 -1.97 -10.39
C MET A 100 6.90 -0.80 -9.41
N VAL A 101 6.16 -0.82 -8.30
CA VAL A 101 6.25 0.21 -7.25
C VAL A 101 7.65 0.22 -6.63
N LYS A 102 8.19 -0.97 -6.29
CA LYS A 102 9.55 -1.12 -5.73
C LYS A 102 10.64 -0.55 -6.64
N LEU A 103 10.51 -0.70 -7.96
CA LEU A 103 11.49 -0.15 -8.91
C LEU A 103 11.55 1.38 -8.88
N ILE A 104 10.43 2.07 -8.63
CA ILE A 104 10.39 3.54 -8.51
C ILE A 104 11.18 3.97 -7.26
N HIS A 105 10.94 3.32 -6.13
CA HIS A 105 11.69 3.55 -4.89
C HIS A 105 13.19 3.27 -5.09
N ASN A 106 13.53 2.11 -5.66
CA ASN A 106 14.92 1.72 -5.91
C ASN A 106 15.65 2.73 -6.82
N LYS A 107 14.96 3.30 -7.82
CA LYS A 107 15.55 4.30 -8.70
C LYS A 107 15.92 5.58 -7.93
N PHE A 108 15.06 6.03 -7.02
CA PHE A 108 15.37 7.17 -6.16
C PHE A 108 16.49 6.86 -5.16
N ILE A 109 16.48 5.68 -4.54
CA ILE A 109 17.53 5.28 -3.58
C ILE A 109 18.89 5.21 -4.28
N ARG A 110 18.97 4.68 -5.50
CA ARG A 110 20.22 4.68 -6.29
C ARG A 110 20.76 6.08 -6.54
N PHE A 111 19.88 7.02 -6.87
CA PHE A 111 20.28 8.42 -7.02
C PHE A 111 20.80 9.01 -5.72
N LEU A 112 20.12 8.75 -4.60
CA LEU A 112 20.52 9.23 -3.28
C LEU A 112 21.87 8.65 -2.84
N TYR A 113 22.08 7.35 -3.09
CA TYR A 113 23.33 6.66 -2.81
C TYR A 113 24.49 7.22 -3.65
N PHE A 114 24.27 7.45 -4.94
CA PHE A 114 25.25 8.10 -5.81
C PHE A 114 25.60 9.52 -5.31
N LYS A 115 24.61 10.29 -4.84
CA LYS A 115 24.86 11.61 -4.22
C LYS A 115 25.64 11.56 -2.92
N LEU A 116 25.51 10.48 -2.15
CA LEU A 116 26.18 10.30 -0.86
C LEU A 116 27.61 9.79 -0.99
N TYR A 117 27.82 8.79 -1.84
CA TYR A 117 29.08 8.03 -1.88
C TYR A 117 29.81 8.16 -3.22
N GLY A 118 29.22 8.78 -4.24
CA GLY A 118 29.81 8.93 -5.58
C GLY A 118 29.90 7.63 -6.39
N VAL A 119 29.44 6.49 -5.83
CA VAL A 119 29.52 5.17 -6.44
C VAL A 119 28.10 4.62 -6.65
N TYR A 120 27.88 3.90 -7.75
CA TYR A 120 26.63 3.17 -7.94
C TYR A 120 26.68 1.83 -7.18
N PRO A 121 25.64 1.48 -6.41
CA PRO A 121 25.64 0.24 -5.66
C PRO A 121 25.46 -0.96 -6.59
N ASP A 122 26.28 -2.00 -6.40
CA ASP A 122 26.14 -3.28 -7.09
C ASP A 122 24.84 -3.98 -6.68
N TYR A 123 24.29 -4.76 -7.62
CA TYR A 123 23.04 -5.49 -7.41
C TYR A 123 23.33 -6.90 -6.86
N PRO A 124 22.55 -7.41 -5.88
CA PRO A 124 21.38 -6.84 -5.23
C PRO A 124 21.73 -5.89 -4.09
N LEU A 125 20.90 -4.87 -3.94
CA LEU A 125 21.11 -3.76 -3.03
C LEU A 125 21.03 -4.22 -1.57
N LEU A 126 22.18 -4.41 -0.92
CA LEU A 126 22.30 -4.72 0.50
C LEU A 126 22.13 -3.44 1.33
N TYR A 127 20.94 -2.87 1.36
CA TYR A 127 20.73 -1.58 2.03
C TYR A 127 20.53 -1.72 3.55
N PRO A 128 21.17 -0.85 4.35
CA PRO A 128 20.72 -0.57 5.71
C PRO A 128 19.28 -0.02 5.68
N THR A 129 18.50 -0.38 6.69
CA THR A 129 17.11 0.02 6.98
C THR A 129 16.85 1.53 6.88
N LEU A 130 17.91 2.36 6.94
CA LEU A 130 17.87 3.82 6.88
C LEU A 130 17.28 4.40 5.57
N PHE A 131 17.46 3.71 4.44
CA PHE A 131 16.97 4.15 3.11
C PHE A 131 15.81 3.33 2.57
N VAL A 132 15.40 2.28 3.29
CA VAL A 132 14.06 1.75 3.08
C VAL A 132 13.15 2.90 3.43
N LEU A 133 12.66 3.57 2.40
CA LEU A 133 11.45 4.36 2.48
C LEU A 133 10.43 3.34 2.97
N GLU A 134 10.34 3.16 4.28
CA GLU A 134 9.28 2.40 4.91
C GLU A 134 8.06 2.92 4.18
N GLU A 135 7.39 2.04 3.43
CA GLU A 135 6.04 2.32 3.00
C GLU A 135 5.41 2.85 4.27
N ARG A 136 5.07 4.14 4.29
CA ARG A 136 4.24 4.66 5.36
C ARG A 136 2.88 4.09 5.01
N ARG A 137 2.74 2.76 5.10
CA ARG A 137 1.57 2.14 5.66
C ARG A 137 1.46 2.91 6.96
N ARG A 138 0.61 3.95 6.93
CA ARG A 138 0.08 4.52 8.15
C ARG A 138 -0.23 3.27 8.97
N ARG A 139 0.46 3.10 10.09
CA ARG A 139 0.20 2.00 11.02
C ARG A 139 -0.74 2.55 12.10
N PRO A 140 -1.98 3.02 11.83
CA PRO A 140 -2.98 2.67 12.80
C PRO A 140 -3.02 1.13 12.82
N PRO A 141 -3.28 0.53 13.98
CA PRO A 141 -3.54 -0.90 14.02
C PRO A 141 -4.56 -1.25 12.92
N LEU A 142 -4.30 -2.33 12.17
CA LEU A 142 -5.16 -2.85 11.09
C LEU A 142 -6.64 -2.81 11.49
N LEU A 143 -6.90 -3.14 12.74
CA LEU A 143 -8.18 -3.05 13.40
C LEU A 143 -8.14 -1.99 14.49
N ALA A 144 -9.10 -1.07 14.47
CA ALA A 144 -9.22 -0.03 15.48
C ALA A 144 -9.39 -0.65 16.88
N LEU A 145 -8.50 -0.26 17.81
CA LEU A 145 -8.62 -0.66 19.20
C LEU A 145 -9.51 0.36 19.93
N PRO A 146 -10.59 -0.07 20.62
CA PRO A 146 -11.36 0.84 21.44
C PRO A 146 -10.51 1.36 22.60
N TYR A 147 -10.61 2.66 22.87
CA TYR A 147 -9.93 3.27 24.00
C TYR A 147 -10.53 2.78 25.31
N ALA A 148 -9.76 2.01 26.08
CA ALA A 148 -10.22 1.43 27.34
C ALA A 148 -9.88 2.33 28.52
N ARG A 149 -10.90 2.83 29.23
CA ARG A 149 -10.73 3.59 30.49
C ARG A 149 -10.48 2.70 31.72
N THR A 150 -10.89 1.44 31.64
CA THR A 150 -10.78 0.48 32.75
C THR A 150 -9.98 -0.75 32.32
N ASN A 151 -9.32 -1.40 33.29
CA ASN A 151 -8.60 -2.66 33.06
C ASN A 151 -9.53 -3.77 32.56
N LEU A 152 -10.81 -3.75 32.95
CA LEU A 152 -11.82 -4.69 32.47
C LEU A 152 -12.01 -4.57 30.95
N LEU A 153 -12.22 -3.35 30.45
CA LEU A 153 -12.40 -3.11 29.01
C LEU A 153 -11.11 -3.41 28.23
N ARG A 154 -9.95 -3.08 28.81
CA ARG A 154 -8.62 -3.35 28.24
C ARG A 154 -8.33 -4.85 28.13
N ASN A 155 -8.86 -5.69 29.00
CA ASN A 155 -8.56 -7.13 28.99
C ASN A 155 -9.73 -7.96 28.47
N THR A 156 -10.73 -7.33 27.84
CA THR A 156 -11.81 -8.07 27.19
C THR A 156 -11.27 -8.98 26.08
N PRO A 157 -11.90 -10.15 25.86
CA PRO A 157 -11.47 -11.09 24.83
C PRO A 157 -11.43 -10.45 23.44
N LEU A 158 -12.37 -9.54 23.14
CA LEU A 158 -12.40 -8.81 21.88
C LEU A 158 -11.18 -7.88 21.72
N THR A 159 -10.88 -7.03 22.71
CA THR A 159 -9.72 -6.12 22.63
C THR A 159 -8.39 -6.88 22.60
N ARG A 160 -8.32 -8.01 23.32
CA ARG A 160 -7.18 -8.92 23.29
C ARG A 160 -6.98 -9.54 21.90
N ALA A 161 -8.05 -10.07 21.31
CA ALA A 161 -8.02 -10.62 19.95
C ALA A 161 -7.64 -9.57 18.90
N LEU A 162 -8.20 -8.35 18.99
CA LEU A 162 -7.86 -7.26 18.08
C LEU A 162 -6.38 -6.88 18.18
N ARG A 163 -5.79 -6.79 19.37
CA ARG A 163 -4.34 -6.54 19.50
C ARG A 163 -3.50 -7.67 18.95
N ALA A 164 -3.87 -8.93 19.20
CA ALA A 164 -3.17 -10.09 18.66
C ALA A 164 -3.19 -10.08 17.12
N LEU A 165 -4.35 -9.81 16.52
CA LEU A 165 -4.49 -9.68 15.05
C LEU A 165 -3.65 -8.51 14.51
N ASN A 166 -3.59 -7.39 15.23
CA ASN A 166 -2.73 -6.27 14.86
C ASN A 166 -1.23 -6.60 14.98
N ALA A 167 -0.82 -7.44 15.93
CA ALA A 167 0.54 -7.93 16.05
C ALA A 167 0.91 -8.88 14.89
N VAL A 168 0.01 -9.82 14.55
CA VAL A 168 0.13 -10.73 13.39
C VAL A 168 0.23 -9.94 12.08
N ALA A 169 -0.57 -8.89 11.93
CA ALA A 169 -0.62 -8.04 10.74
C ALA A 169 0.72 -7.34 10.43
N ASN A 170 1.64 -7.23 11.40
CA ASN A 170 2.99 -6.70 11.15
C ASN A 170 3.90 -7.71 10.44
N GLN A 171 3.63 -9.00 10.58
CA GLN A 171 4.45 -10.08 10.01
C GLN A 171 3.85 -10.60 8.70
N ILE A 172 2.52 -10.62 8.59
CA ILE A 172 1.79 -11.17 7.45
C ILE A 172 0.64 -10.24 7.04
N ASP A 173 0.34 -10.21 5.75
CA ASP A 173 -0.89 -9.58 5.25
C ASP A 173 -2.09 -10.49 5.49
N LEU A 174 -2.86 -10.18 6.53
CA LEU A 174 -3.95 -10.99 7.07
C LEU A 174 -5.09 -11.23 6.06
N PHE A 175 -5.26 -10.36 5.06
CA PHE A 175 -6.33 -10.46 4.07
C PHE A 175 -5.93 -11.19 2.79
N SER A 176 -4.64 -11.48 2.62
CA SER A 176 -4.12 -12.16 1.42
C SER A 176 -3.34 -13.43 1.73
N CYS A 177 -3.11 -13.77 3.01
CA CYS A 177 -2.38 -14.95 3.43
C CYS A 177 -3.17 -16.25 3.28
N THR A 178 -2.45 -17.35 3.06
CA THR A 178 -3.03 -18.69 3.14
C THR A 178 -3.26 -19.11 4.59
N LEU A 179 -4.24 -19.98 4.86
CA LEU A 179 -4.56 -20.44 6.21
C LEU A 179 -3.33 -21.06 6.92
N ASN A 180 -2.47 -21.75 6.16
CA ASN A 180 -1.24 -22.37 6.68
C ASN A 180 -0.16 -21.34 7.09
N GLU A 181 -0.05 -20.23 6.39
CA GLU A 181 0.86 -19.15 6.79
C GLU A 181 0.35 -18.44 8.04
N PHE A 182 -0.96 -18.24 8.12
CA PHE A 182 -1.61 -17.66 9.28
C PHE A 182 -1.42 -18.52 10.54
N THR A 183 -1.69 -19.83 10.46
CA THR A 183 -1.55 -20.73 11.62
C THR A 183 -0.12 -20.79 12.15
N LYS A 184 0.89 -20.83 11.27
CA LYS A 184 2.30 -20.78 11.65
C LYS A 184 2.66 -19.51 12.43
N VAL A 185 2.20 -18.35 11.97
CA VAL A 185 2.53 -17.08 12.65
C VAL A 185 1.79 -16.94 13.95
N VAL A 186 0.52 -17.34 14.02
CA VAL A 186 -0.24 -17.33 15.28
C VAL A 186 0.41 -18.27 16.31
N SER A 187 0.82 -19.48 15.93
CA SER A 187 1.52 -20.40 16.85
C SER A 187 2.87 -19.85 17.35
N THR A 188 3.52 -19.00 16.54
CA THR A 188 4.80 -18.39 16.92
C THR A 188 4.60 -17.23 17.89
N ILE A 189 3.52 -16.46 17.73
CA ILE A 189 3.20 -15.32 18.61
C ILE A 189 2.66 -15.80 19.96
N VAL A 190 1.78 -16.81 19.96
CA VAL A 190 1.21 -17.38 21.19
C VAL A 190 2.28 -18.09 22.04
N SER A 191 3.34 -18.63 21.42
CA SER A 191 4.43 -19.28 22.15
C SER A 191 5.47 -18.32 22.75
N TYR A 192 5.54 -17.06 22.30
CA TYR A 192 6.58 -16.11 22.70
C TYR A 192 6.15 -15.03 23.71
N ASP A 193 4.85 -14.67 23.79
CA ASP A 193 4.35 -13.71 24.79
C ASP A 193 3.40 -14.39 25.79
N PRO A 194 3.79 -14.54 27.08
CA PRO A 194 2.92 -15.09 28.12
C PRO A 194 1.79 -14.13 28.55
N ASP A 195 1.80 -12.87 28.11
CA ASP A 195 0.79 -11.85 28.47
C ASP A 195 -0.56 -12.01 27.74
N TRP A 196 -0.69 -12.99 26.84
CA TRP A 196 -1.92 -13.25 26.07
C TRP A 196 -2.76 -14.43 26.58
N VAL A 197 -2.26 -15.19 27.57
CA VAL A 197 -2.99 -16.29 28.23
C VAL A 197 -3.89 -15.73 29.33
#